data_AF-L2GPM0-F1
#
_entry.id   AF-L2GPM0-F1
#
_cell.length_a   1.000
_cell.length_b   1.000
_cell.length_c   1.000
_cell.angle_alpha   90.00
_cell.angle_beta   90.00
_cell.angle_gamma   90.00
#
_symmetry.space_group_name_H-M   'P 1'
#
loop_
_entity.id
_entity.type
_entity.pdbx_description
1 polymer ?
#
loop_
_entity_poly.entity_id
_entity_poly.type
_entity_poly.pdbx_seq_one_letter_code
_entity_poly.pdbx_strand_id
1 'polypeptide(L)'
;MFYGITPFYSNSLKETYSKIQSIDFQFEEGISDEFKDLISNLICRKEIRYGFEEIKTHSFFKEIDWDNLRKLDPPFKPHVSNDDDISNFVDTDFSPDTSAAKSGFLNFIGFTHDPDHVSNILSSIVESYNVISNKSSGSSVAQIDRVVSNDSVCKSCDDDGTTVSGAVMEIEGHPSEKAKLSEITKTIQCKINELSDLTNMVNELQSNKYELSSQLSSLNQCLQGTLDQISVKKAVLEQIQTEIKMAKEHLQQIRTDIVEKLGVASSDRSEGINIAGIAEDLKDIKKSIERFKFTDRLDEIKETAYWLYKQNQNLSNEIIASSQKENENKSLEDLKKQLRMQKSEIREYEQKIENELVLRRKLEEEIKVLKKSLKEASRSFNNFVVKTVNALSNKEVEISIENGTMKVDSKEYLINTVFVRELKNNELHHLSEKRRSLSLQMFFLKEPVGCSSGSGSRRSLKALETDLEKEEKIRKGLRDLLVVLEGKSKEEAELQMKGSLKKIEELKIEIERAKKSTIVDSCIDDCEKVYEFKSHLFYETTVAKGTLCEHCNEVLYGIVNQAYCCRDCLLVVHKSCYILVDVSCELNKAIRCGTSIPIICKTVEDKDKLLKLNRVM
;
A
#
# COMPACT_ATOMS: atom_id res chain seq x y z
N MET A 1 -20.80 33.95 -4.85
CA MET A 1 -21.27 35.06 -3.99
C MET A 1 -22.24 35.95 -4.76
N PHE A 2 -21.80 36.71 -5.77
CA PHE A 2 -22.70 37.58 -6.56
C PHE A 2 -23.69 36.80 -7.45
N TYR A 3 -23.21 35.84 -8.24
CA TYR A 3 -24.06 35.07 -9.17
C TYR A 3 -24.67 33.79 -8.58
N GLY A 4 -24.28 33.38 -7.37
CA GLY A 4 -24.66 32.07 -6.81
C GLY A 4 -24.07 30.84 -7.54
N ILE A 5 -23.39 31.02 -8.68
CA ILE A 5 -22.75 29.95 -9.46
C ILE A 5 -21.24 30.16 -9.60
N THR A 6 -20.52 29.11 -10.01
CA THR A 6 -19.07 29.17 -10.27
C THR A 6 -18.79 29.66 -11.70
N PRO A 7 -17.72 30.46 -11.92
CA PRO A 7 -17.47 31.10 -13.22
C PRO A 7 -17.11 30.13 -14.36
N PHE A 8 -16.65 28.92 -14.03
CA PHE A 8 -16.22 27.91 -15.01
C PHE A 8 -17.10 26.66 -14.99
N TYR A 9 -18.36 26.79 -14.57
CA TYR A 9 -19.27 25.65 -14.49
C TYR A 9 -19.40 24.91 -15.84
N SER A 10 -19.33 23.58 -15.77
CA SER A 10 -19.64 22.65 -16.86
C SER A 10 -20.05 21.30 -16.25
N ASN A 11 -20.74 20.48 -17.06
CA ASN A 11 -21.11 19.11 -16.73
C ASN A 11 -19.93 18.12 -16.81
N SER A 12 -18.74 18.57 -17.24
CA SER A 12 -17.54 17.75 -17.39
C SER A 12 -16.29 18.43 -16.82
N LEU A 13 -15.45 17.65 -16.12
CA LEU A 13 -14.15 18.13 -15.64
C LEU A 13 -13.24 18.59 -16.78
N LYS A 14 -13.28 17.89 -17.92
CA LYS A 14 -12.46 18.22 -19.09
C LYS A 14 -12.81 19.61 -19.65
N GLU A 15 -14.10 19.90 -19.74
CA GLU A 15 -14.58 21.22 -20.20
C GLU A 15 -14.28 22.30 -19.16
N THR A 16 -14.49 22.01 -17.88
CA THR A 16 -14.14 22.93 -16.77
C THR A 16 -12.65 23.32 -16.85
N TYR A 17 -11.76 22.35 -17.04
CA TYR A 17 -10.32 22.62 -17.22
C TYR A 17 -10.03 23.41 -18.49
N SER A 18 -10.72 23.12 -19.59
CA SER A 18 -10.56 23.86 -20.84
C SER A 18 -10.94 25.33 -20.64
N LYS A 19 -12.10 25.60 -20.00
CA LYS A 19 -12.56 26.95 -19.68
C LYS A 19 -11.60 27.70 -18.76
N ILE A 20 -11.01 27.04 -17.76
CA ILE A 20 -10.00 27.65 -16.88
C ILE A 20 -8.74 27.99 -17.67
N GLN A 21 -8.27 27.10 -18.54
CA GLN A 21 -7.05 27.30 -19.33
C GLN A 21 -7.18 28.43 -20.35
N SER A 22 -8.36 28.56 -20.98
CA SER A 22 -8.68 29.64 -21.91
C SER A 22 -9.17 30.91 -21.21
N ILE A 23 -9.45 30.86 -19.90
CA ILE A 23 -10.10 31.95 -19.14
C ILE A 23 -11.43 32.34 -19.83
N ASP A 24 -12.22 31.32 -20.16
CA ASP A 24 -13.52 31.48 -20.80
C ASP A 24 -14.61 31.61 -19.72
N PHE A 25 -14.85 32.84 -19.30
CA PHE A 25 -15.95 33.22 -18.42
C PHE A 25 -16.58 34.53 -18.89
N GLN A 26 -17.85 34.75 -18.55
CA GLN A 26 -18.61 35.94 -18.93
C GLN A 26 -19.36 36.48 -17.71
N PHE A 27 -19.52 37.80 -17.67
CA PHE A 27 -20.35 38.47 -16.67
C PHE A 27 -21.81 38.47 -17.11
N GLU A 28 -22.73 38.17 -16.20
CA GLU A 28 -24.16 38.42 -16.42
C GLU A 28 -24.49 39.91 -16.27
N GLU A 29 -25.68 40.31 -16.74
CA GLU A 29 -26.14 41.71 -16.73
C GLU A 29 -26.38 42.25 -15.31
N GLY A 30 -26.34 43.58 -15.15
CA GLY A 30 -26.75 44.25 -13.90
C GLY A 30 -25.65 44.46 -12.86
N ILE A 31 -24.38 44.42 -13.25
CA ILE A 31 -23.23 44.54 -12.33
C ILE A 31 -22.39 45.79 -12.60
N SER A 32 -21.94 46.42 -11.50
CA SER A 32 -21.08 47.61 -11.50
C SER A 32 -19.77 47.37 -12.23
N ASP A 33 -19.29 48.38 -12.95
CA ASP A 33 -18.05 48.27 -13.72
C ASP A 33 -16.82 48.12 -12.81
N GLU A 34 -16.85 48.68 -11.60
CA GLU A 34 -15.81 48.47 -10.58
C GLU A 34 -15.70 46.98 -10.20
N PHE A 35 -16.83 46.28 -10.06
CA PHE A 35 -16.80 44.85 -9.78
C PHE A 35 -16.27 44.04 -10.96
N LYS A 36 -16.67 44.38 -12.19
CA LYS A 36 -16.17 43.71 -13.40
C LYS A 36 -14.66 43.89 -13.54
N ASP A 37 -14.15 45.10 -13.29
CA ASP A 37 -12.72 45.39 -13.32
C ASP A 37 -11.96 44.58 -12.27
N LEU A 38 -12.44 44.58 -11.02
CA LEU A 38 -11.84 43.79 -9.95
C LEU A 38 -11.77 42.30 -10.31
N ILE A 39 -12.90 41.71 -10.73
CA ILE A 39 -12.95 40.28 -11.06
C ILE A 39 -12.12 39.94 -12.30
N SER A 40 -12.09 40.81 -13.31
CA SER A 40 -11.27 40.63 -14.52
C SER A 40 -9.78 40.65 -14.20
N ASN A 41 -9.35 41.43 -13.22
CA ASN A 41 -7.96 41.49 -12.76
C ASN A 41 -7.61 40.46 -11.67
N LEU A 42 -8.57 39.62 -11.25
CA LEU A 42 -8.33 38.45 -10.40
C LEU A 42 -8.38 37.15 -11.21
N ILE A 43 -9.40 37.01 -12.06
CA ILE A 43 -9.58 35.88 -12.99
C ILE A 43 -8.85 36.18 -14.30
N CYS A 44 -7.52 36.23 -14.20
CA CYS A 44 -6.62 36.52 -15.31
C CYS A 44 -5.32 35.71 -15.22
N ARG A 45 -4.44 35.93 -16.19
CA ARG A 45 -3.07 35.40 -16.21
C ARG A 45 -2.28 36.00 -15.04
N LYS A 46 -1.36 35.21 -14.46
CA LYS A 46 -0.66 35.56 -13.22
C LYS A 46 0.12 36.87 -13.31
N GLU A 47 0.58 37.25 -14.51
CA GLU A 47 1.45 38.39 -14.77
C GLU A 47 0.77 39.74 -14.55
N ILE A 48 -0.57 39.78 -14.69
CA ILE A 48 -1.38 41.00 -14.58
C ILE A 48 -2.35 40.95 -13.39
N ARG A 49 -2.25 39.91 -12.55
CA ARG A 49 -3.18 39.70 -11.45
C ARG A 49 -2.90 40.68 -10.32
N TYR A 50 -3.96 41.29 -9.78
CA TYR A 50 -3.86 42.17 -8.62
C TYR A 50 -3.33 41.43 -7.38
N GLY A 51 -2.38 42.08 -6.69
CA GLY A 51 -1.88 41.70 -5.38
C GLY A 51 -2.66 42.39 -4.26
N PHE A 52 -2.14 42.30 -3.04
CA PHE A 52 -2.81 42.81 -1.84
C PHE A 52 -3.00 44.34 -1.88
N GLU A 53 -1.97 45.10 -2.27
CA GLU A 53 -2.04 46.57 -2.29
C GLU A 53 -2.99 47.09 -3.38
N GLU A 54 -2.99 46.45 -4.55
CA GLU A 54 -3.91 46.77 -5.63
C GLU A 54 -5.36 46.51 -5.22
N ILE A 55 -5.62 45.39 -4.51
CA ILE A 55 -6.96 45.08 -3.99
C ILE A 55 -7.39 46.11 -2.93
N LYS A 56 -6.48 46.48 -2.00
CA LYS A 56 -6.78 47.44 -0.91
C LYS A 56 -7.20 48.81 -1.44
N THR A 57 -6.54 49.25 -2.52
CA THR A 57 -6.74 50.58 -3.14
C THR A 57 -7.79 50.60 -4.25
N HIS A 58 -8.32 49.43 -4.62
CA HIS A 58 -9.30 49.31 -5.71
C HIS A 58 -10.62 50.03 -5.40
N SER A 59 -11.20 50.70 -6.40
CA SER A 59 -12.43 51.51 -6.28
C SER A 59 -13.63 50.75 -5.71
N PHE A 60 -13.71 49.44 -5.94
CA PHE A 60 -14.73 48.57 -5.37
C PHE A 60 -14.74 48.57 -3.83
N PHE A 61 -13.58 48.75 -3.18
CA PHE A 61 -13.42 48.75 -1.72
C PHE A 61 -13.23 50.15 -1.13
N LYS A 62 -13.55 51.22 -1.88
CA LYS A 62 -13.30 52.62 -1.47
C LYS A 62 -13.90 53.02 -0.11
N GLU A 63 -14.98 52.36 0.32
CA GLU A 63 -15.70 52.66 1.57
C GLU A 63 -15.25 51.78 2.75
N ILE A 64 -14.30 50.86 2.52
CA ILE A 64 -13.82 49.93 3.53
C ILE A 64 -12.63 50.53 4.29
N ASP A 65 -12.81 50.73 5.59
CA ASP A 65 -11.69 50.97 6.51
C ASP A 65 -11.01 49.64 6.85
N TRP A 66 -9.93 49.35 6.14
CA TRP A 66 -9.14 48.13 6.31
C TRP A 66 -8.46 48.03 7.68
N ASP A 67 -8.14 49.14 8.34
CA ASP A 67 -7.42 49.14 9.61
C ASP A 67 -8.37 48.81 10.79
N ASN A 68 -9.66 49.07 10.63
CA ASN A 68 -10.70 48.77 11.63
C ASN A 68 -11.75 47.74 11.17
N LEU A 69 -11.48 46.98 10.10
CA LEU A 69 -12.43 46.04 9.49
C LEU A 69 -13.09 45.08 10.51
N ARG A 70 -12.33 44.53 11.47
CA ARG A 70 -12.84 43.59 12.49
C ARG A 70 -13.74 44.23 13.56
N LYS A 71 -13.81 45.56 13.60
CA LYS A 71 -14.66 46.32 14.54
C LYS A 71 -16.00 46.74 13.90
N LEU A 72 -16.13 46.61 12.58
CA LEU A 72 -17.38 46.93 11.89
C LEU A 72 -18.44 45.88 12.19
N ASP A 73 -19.71 46.30 12.21
CA ASP A 73 -20.82 45.36 12.39
C ASP A 73 -20.98 44.50 11.13
N PRO A 74 -20.95 43.15 11.23
CA PRO A 74 -21.08 42.31 10.05
C PRO A 74 -22.51 42.40 9.48
N PRO A 75 -22.67 42.36 8.15
CA PRO A 75 -23.98 42.46 7.50
C PRO A 75 -24.89 41.25 7.76
N PHE A 76 -24.30 40.13 8.21
CA PHE A 76 -25.01 38.92 8.59
C PHE A 76 -24.41 38.38 9.88
N LYS A 77 -25.27 38.08 10.86
CA LYS A 77 -24.92 37.42 12.11
C LYS A 77 -25.63 36.06 12.12
N PRO A 78 -24.90 34.94 12.12
CA PRO A 78 -25.53 33.62 12.15
C PRO A 78 -26.28 33.42 13.47
N HIS A 79 -27.40 32.70 13.41
CA HIS A 79 -28.10 32.27 14.61
C HIS A 79 -27.35 31.07 15.21
N VAL A 80 -27.03 31.15 16.49
CA VAL A 80 -26.35 30.10 17.25
C VAL A 80 -27.15 29.92 18.54
N SER A 81 -27.69 28.73 18.74
CA SER A 81 -28.55 28.41 19.89
C SER A 81 -27.76 28.08 21.14
N ASN A 82 -26.61 27.41 21.00
CA ASN A 82 -25.68 27.06 22.08
C ASN A 82 -24.27 26.78 21.51
N ASP A 83 -23.30 26.51 22.40
CA ASP A 83 -21.89 26.33 22.03
C ASP A 83 -21.63 25.09 21.14
N ASP A 84 -22.49 24.08 21.20
CA ASP A 84 -22.41 22.85 20.41
C ASP A 84 -23.33 22.88 19.17
N ASP A 85 -23.91 24.03 18.83
CA ASP A 85 -24.85 24.17 17.73
C ASP A 85 -24.17 24.01 16.36
N ILE A 86 -24.47 22.89 15.70
CA ILE A 86 -23.98 22.56 14.36
C ILE A 86 -24.97 22.92 13.23
N SER A 87 -26.09 23.61 13.50
CA SER A 87 -27.16 23.84 12.52
C SER A 87 -26.76 24.71 11.32
N ASN A 88 -25.65 25.45 11.44
CA ASN A 88 -25.09 26.27 10.35
C ASN A 88 -24.19 25.46 9.40
N PHE A 89 -24.02 24.16 9.64
CA PHE A 89 -23.26 23.23 8.80
C PHE A 89 -24.19 22.24 8.10
N VAL A 90 -23.76 21.71 6.96
CA VAL A 90 -24.51 20.69 6.22
C VAL A 90 -24.28 19.34 6.91
N ASP A 91 -25.37 18.62 7.24
CA ASP A 91 -25.31 17.22 7.67
C ASP A 91 -24.66 16.40 6.55
N THR A 92 -23.38 16.14 6.72
CA THR A 92 -22.66 15.15 5.93
C THR A 92 -22.72 13.87 6.73
N ASP A 93 -23.16 12.77 6.12
CA ASP A 93 -23.14 11.41 6.71
C ASP A 93 -21.67 10.96 6.87
N PHE A 94 -20.93 11.69 7.70
CA PHE A 94 -19.54 11.47 8.01
C PHE A 94 -19.46 10.46 9.15
N SER A 95 -19.21 9.21 8.79
CA SER A 95 -18.72 8.21 9.74
C SER A 95 -17.21 8.33 9.78
N PRO A 96 -16.60 8.70 10.92
CA PRO A 96 -15.15 8.74 11.04
C PRO A 96 -14.59 7.34 10.73
N ASP A 97 -13.69 7.28 9.77
CA ASP A 97 -12.99 6.05 9.44
C ASP A 97 -12.08 5.70 10.63
N THR A 98 -12.45 4.67 11.40
CA THR A 98 -11.70 4.20 12.57
C THR A 98 -10.47 3.37 12.21
N SER A 99 -10.11 3.31 10.93
CA SER A 99 -8.91 2.63 10.48
C SER A 99 -7.64 3.39 10.93
N ALA A 100 -6.93 2.82 11.90
CA ALA A 100 -5.69 3.40 12.42
C ALA A 100 -4.68 3.60 11.28
N ALA A 101 -4.26 4.85 11.06
CA ALA A 101 -3.31 5.20 10.02
C ALA A 101 -1.96 4.48 10.26
N LYS A 102 -1.54 3.65 9.29
CA LYS A 102 -0.29 2.85 9.32
C LYS A 102 0.97 3.66 9.01
N SER A 103 1.09 4.88 9.53
CA SER A 103 2.22 5.78 9.28
C SER A 103 2.87 6.19 10.60
N GLY A 104 4.20 6.15 10.67
CA GLY A 104 4.92 6.56 11.86
C GLY A 104 4.70 8.04 12.20
N PHE A 105 4.76 8.36 13.49
CA PHE A 105 4.46 9.71 13.98
C PHE A 105 5.51 10.79 13.62
N LEU A 106 6.59 10.41 12.93
CA LEU A 106 7.66 11.33 12.52
C LEU A 106 7.13 12.54 11.73
N ASN A 107 6.11 12.33 10.88
CA ASN A 107 5.50 13.41 10.10
C ASN A 107 4.69 14.41 10.95
N PHE A 108 4.41 14.07 12.22
CA PHE A 108 3.68 14.91 13.18
C PHE A 108 4.61 15.49 14.26
N ILE A 109 5.92 15.26 14.19
CA ILE A 109 6.87 15.94 15.07
C ILE A 109 6.80 17.44 14.78
N GLY A 110 6.55 18.23 15.83
CA GLY A 110 6.30 19.68 15.71
C GLY A 110 4.85 20.05 15.44
N PHE A 111 3.93 19.07 15.37
CA PHE A 111 2.49 19.31 15.25
C PHE A 111 1.87 19.77 16.57
N THR A 112 2.41 19.31 17.72
CA THR A 112 1.92 19.72 19.04
C THR A 112 2.06 21.23 19.21
N HIS A 113 0.94 21.90 19.43
CA HIS A 113 0.87 23.33 19.68
C HIS A 113 0.12 23.58 20.99
N ASP A 114 0.87 24.08 21.97
CA ASP A 114 0.32 24.61 23.22
C ASP A 114 0.73 26.09 23.30
N PRO A 115 -0.23 27.03 23.17
CA PRO A 115 0.07 28.46 23.19
C PRO A 115 0.79 28.91 24.45
N ASP A 116 0.43 28.36 25.61
CA ASP A 116 0.99 28.74 26.90
C ASP A 116 2.40 28.17 27.04
N HIS A 117 2.60 26.92 26.61
CA HIS A 117 3.92 26.30 26.62
C HIS A 117 4.89 26.99 25.65
N VAL A 118 4.43 27.36 24.46
CA VAL A 118 5.23 28.10 23.46
C VAL A 118 5.58 29.49 23.97
N SER A 119 4.64 30.21 24.57
CA SER A 119 4.88 31.52 25.20
C SER A 119 5.91 31.42 26.33
N ASN A 120 5.81 30.40 27.18
CA ASN A 120 6.75 30.18 28.29
C ASN A 120 8.14 29.78 27.81
N ILE A 121 8.24 28.95 26.77
CA ILE A 121 9.51 28.58 26.14
C ILE A 121 10.15 29.80 25.47
N LEU A 122 9.39 30.58 24.70
CA LEU A 122 9.90 31.81 24.09
C LEU A 122 10.37 32.81 25.15
N SER A 123 9.61 32.98 26.23
CA SER A 123 10.00 33.81 27.37
C SER A 123 11.30 33.32 27.99
N SER A 124 11.42 32.00 28.23
CA SER A 124 12.61 31.38 28.81
C SER A 124 13.84 31.44 27.89
N ILE A 125 13.65 31.33 26.57
CA ILE A 125 14.71 31.45 25.56
C ILE A 125 15.18 32.91 25.48
N VAL A 126 14.25 33.87 25.48
CA VAL A 126 14.57 35.30 25.50
C VAL A 126 15.31 35.68 26.79
N GLU A 127 14.88 35.18 27.94
CA GLU A 127 15.59 35.35 29.22
C GLU A 127 16.99 34.73 29.18
N SER A 128 17.12 33.52 28.66
CA SER A 128 18.41 32.82 28.52
C SER A 128 19.36 33.56 27.56
N TYR A 129 18.84 34.08 26.45
CA TYR A 129 19.61 34.88 25.49
C TYR A 129 20.08 36.21 26.11
N ASN A 130 19.24 36.86 26.91
CA ASN A 130 19.59 38.07 27.65
C ASN A 130 20.63 37.82 28.76
N VAL A 131 20.65 36.63 29.37
CA VAL A 131 21.69 36.23 30.33
C VAL A 131 23.03 35.95 29.61
N ILE A 132 23.00 35.41 28.39
CA ILE A 132 24.20 35.13 27.59
C ILE A 132 24.78 36.43 26.99
N SER A 133 23.94 37.34 26.51
CA SER A 133 24.38 38.63 25.96
C SER A 133 25.05 39.51 27.03
N ASN A 134 24.57 39.44 28.28
CA ASN A 134 25.12 40.17 29.43
C ASN A 134 26.36 39.53 30.08
N LYS A 135 26.79 38.32 29.66
CA LYS A 135 27.99 37.63 30.18
C LYS A 135 29.26 37.83 29.33
N SER A 136 29.25 38.77 28.38
CA SER A 136 30.43 39.16 27.59
C SER A 136 31.44 40.04 28.36
N SER A 137 31.29 40.17 29.69
CA SER A 137 32.23 40.90 30.55
C SER A 137 32.66 40.05 31.76
N GLY A 138 33.76 39.31 31.61
CA GLY A 138 34.63 38.94 32.75
C GLY A 138 34.34 37.63 33.50
N SER A 139 35.19 36.63 33.21
CA SER A 139 35.75 35.62 34.14
C SER A 139 34.87 34.49 34.72
N SER A 140 35.25 33.26 34.32
CA SER A 140 35.36 31.99 35.08
C SER A 140 34.32 31.70 36.17
N VAL A 141 33.45 30.71 35.95
CA VAL A 141 32.81 29.96 37.06
C VAL A 141 32.59 28.50 36.67
N ALA A 142 33.45 27.63 37.19
CA ALA A 142 33.06 26.29 37.61
C ALA A 142 32.11 26.46 38.82
N GLN A 143 30.85 26.05 38.67
CA GLN A 143 29.82 25.81 39.72
C GLN A 143 28.44 26.15 39.15
N ILE A 144 27.78 25.20 38.51
CA ILE A 144 26.33 25.00 38.64
C ILE A 144 26.10 23.49 38.56
N ASP A 145 26.24 22.86 39.72
CA ASP A 145 25.75 21.52 40.01
C ASP A 145 24.84 21.69 41.23
N ARG A 146 23.68 21.03 41.25
CA ARG A 146 22.55 21.12 42.21
C ARG A 146 21.45 22.10 41.84
N VAL A 147 20.39 21.57 41.24
CA VAL A 147 18.97 21.51 41.69
C VAL A 147 18.31 20.67 40.58
N VAL A 148 17.97 19.40 40.75
CA VAL A 148 16.67 18.91 41.25
C VAL A 148 16.85 17.41 41.55
N SER A 149 16.77 17.04 42.82
CA SER A 149 16.38 15.71 43.27
C SER A 149 15.35 15.93 44.36
N ASN A 150 14.10 15.52 44.12
CA ASN A 150 13.21 14.92 45.10
C ASN A 150 11.87 14.55 44.45
N ASP A 151 11.60 13.26 44.53
CA ASP A 151 10.44 12.49 44.07
C ASP A 151 9.15 12.73 44.87
N SER A 152 8.07 12.10 44.36
CA SER A 152 6.99 11.38 45.07
C SER A 152 5.61 12.08 45.02
N VAL A 153 4.43 11.48 44.76
CA VAL A 153 3.88 10.09 44.80
C VAL A 153 2.59 10.01 43.95
N CYS A 154 2.33 8.92 43.20
CA CYS A 154 1.10 8.10 43.33
C CYS A 154 1.26 6.70 42.69
N LYS A 155 0.88 5.68 43.47
CA LYS A 155 0.93 4.23 43.18
C LYS A 155 -0.47 3.71 42.86
N SER A 156 -0.51 2.66 42.04
CA SER A 156 -1.23 1.37 42.19
C SER A 156 -2.23 0.99 41.10
N CYS A 157 -1.86 0.02 40.25
CA CYS A 157 -2.53 -1.28 40.05
C CYS A 157 -1.70 -2.16 39.08
N ASP A 158 -1.38 -3.39 39.50
CA ASP A 158 -0.53 -4.39 38.84
C ASP A 158 -1.32 -5.41 37.97
N ASP A 159 -0.55 -6.16 37.15
CA ASP A 159 -0.83 -7.35 36.33
C ASP A 159 -1.63 -7.16 35.01
N ASP A 160 -1.21 -7.64 33.83
CA ASP A 160 -0.25 -8.69 33.46
C ASP A 160 0.21 -8.43 32.00
N GLY A 161 1.51 -8.50 31.67
CA GLY A 161 2.00 -8.27 30.30
C GLY A 161 3.42 -7.70 30.19
N THR A 162 4.41 -8.58 30.37
CA THR A 162 5.86 -8.37 30.49
C THR A 162 6.48 -7.31 29.57
N THR A 163 6.68 -6.12 30.13
CA THR A 163 7.41 -4.98 29.56
C THR A 163 8.91 -5.09 29.83
N VAL A 164 9.74 -4.96 28.79
CA VAL A 164 11.19 -4.78 28.93
C VAL A 164 11.46 -3.30 29.28
N SER A 165 11.43 -3.01 30.57
CA SER A 165 12.04 -1.82 31.15
C SER A 165 13.13 -2.29 32.10
N GLY A 166 14.39 -1.95 31.82
CA GLY A 166 15.47 -2.19 32.77
C GLY A 166 16.85 -2.37 32.16
N ALA A 167 17.47 -1.27 31.71
CA ALA A 167 18.91 -1.01 31.88
C ALA A 167 19.28 0.34 31.23
N VAL A 168 18.87 1.44 31.87
CA VAL A 168 19.45 2.77 31.66
C VAL A 168 20.15 3.17 32.96
N MET A 169 21.37 2.69 33.18
CA MET A 169 22.35 3.17 34.17
C MET A 169 23.72 2.61 33.71
N GLU A 170 24.85 3.30 33.56
CA GLU A 170 25.30 4.67 33.77
C GLU A 170 26.31 4.96 32.65
N ILE A 171 25.94 5.78 31.66
CA ILE A 171 26.91 6.45 30.79
C ILE A 171 27.12 7.84 31.37
N GLU A 172 28.30 8.05 31.96
CA GLU A 172 29.00 9.33 32.00
C GLU A 172 29.47 9.62 30.57
N GLY A 173 28.62 10.31 29.83
CA GLY A 173 28.82 10.62 28.42
C GLY A 173 27.66 11.51 28.01
N HIS A 174 27.98 12.54 27.23
CA HIS A 174 27.20 13.76 27.10
C HIS A 174 25.67 13.54 27.07
N PRO A 175 24.88 14.32 27.84
CA PRO A 175 23.44 14.14 28.00
C PRO A 175 22.65 14.12 26.68
N SER A 176 23.22 14.66 25.60
CA SER A 176 22.66 14.62 24.24
C SER A 176 22.58 13.21 23.62
N GLU A 177 23.50 12.28 23.92
CA GLU A 177 23.53 10.96 23.28
C GLU A 177 22.67 9.91 23.99
N LYS A 178 22.57 10.00 25.32
CA LYS A 178 21.70 9.16 26.14
C LYS A 178 20.22 9.43 25.86
N ALA A 179 19.87 10.70 25.62
CA ALA A 179 18.54 11.12 25.19
C ALA A 179 18.18 10.53 23.81
N LYS A 180 19.08 10.66 22.82
CA LYS A 180 18.90 10.08 21.47
C LYS A 180 18.74 8.56 21.51
N LEU A 181 19.50 7.88 22.36
CA LEU A 181 19.41 6.42 22.48
C LEU A 181 18.10 5.96 23.12
N SER A 182 17.66 6.64 24.19
CA SER A 182 16.35 6.41 24.80
C SER A 182 15.21 6.63 23.81
N GLU A 183 15.33 7.65 22.97
CA GLU A 183 14.36 8.00 21.94
C GLU A 183 14.31 6.97 20.81
N ILE A 184 15.46 6.44 20.38
CA ILE A 184 15.54 5.35 19.40
C ILE A 184 14.94 4.05 19.96
N THR A 185 15.25 3.69 21.21
CA THR A 185 14.67 2.49 21.85
C THR A 185 13.15 2.61 22.02
N LYS A 186 12.64 3.79 22.41
CA LYS A 186 11.20 4.08 22.43
C LYS A 186 10.58 3.97 21.04
N THR A 187 11.29 4.44 20.01
CA THR A 187 10.84 4.36 18.61
C THR A 187 10.76 2.92 18.13
N ILE A 188 11.77 2.08 18.43
CA ILE A 188 11.79 0.66 18.06
C ILE A 188 10.67 -0.11 18.78
N GLN A 189 10.48 0.13 20.07
CA GLN A 189 9.40 -0.51 20.82
C GLN A 189 8.02 -0.09 20.30
N CYS A 190 7.86 1.19 19.93
CA CYS A 190 6.65 1.69 19.29
C CYS A 190 6.40 0.98 17.94
N LYS A 191 7.45 0.75 17.14
CA LYS A 191 7.34 0.03 15.85
C LYS A 191 7.02 -1.45 16.00
N ILE A 192 7.52 -2.11 17.04
CA ILE A 192 7.17 -3.51 17.36
C ILE A 192 5.68 -3.61 17.72
N ASN A 193 5.18 -2.68 18.53
CA ASN A 193 3.77 -2.65 18.92
C ASN A 193 2.88 -2.35 17.71
N GLU A 194 3.26 -1.38 16.86
CA GLU A 194 2.56 -1.12 15.59
C GLU A 194 2.50 -2.36 14.69
N LEU A 195 3.60 -3.13 14.55
CA LEU A 195 3.60 -4.36 13.75
C LEU A 195 2.67 -5.45 14.32
N SER A 196 2.54 -5.52 15.65
CA SER A 196 1.60 -6.41 16.32
C SER A 196 0.15 -5.99 16.04
N ASP A 197 -0.16 -4.70 16.18
CA ASP A 197 -1.50 -4.15 15.93
C ASP A 197 -1.92 -4.31 14.46
N LEU A 198 -0.96 -4.11 13.55
CA LEU A 198 -1.16 -4.36 12.12
C LEU A 198 -1.47 -5.82 11.81
N THR A 199 -0.83 -6.75 12.51
CA THR A 199 -1.08 -8.18 12.35
C THR A 199 -2.48 -8.55 12.83
N ASN A 200 -2.91 -8.00 13.97
CA ASN A 200 -4.25 -8.20 14.50
C ASN A 200 -5.33 -7.62 13.58
N MET A 201 -5.13 -6.41 13.06
CA MET A 201 -6.06 -5.77 12.12
C MET A 201 -6.20 -6.55 10.80
N VAL A 202 -5.12 -7.16 10.29
CA VAL A 202 -5.19 -8.00 9.09
C VAL A 202 -6.04 -9.25 9.35
N ASN A 203 -5.90 -9.87 10.52
CA ASN A 203 -6.71 -11.03 10.91
C ASN A 203 -8.19 -10.65 11.05
N GLU A 204 -8.48 -9.49 11.64
CA GLU A 204 -9.85 -8.99 11.80
C GLU A 204 -10.50 -8.64 10.46
N LEU A 205 -9.78 -7.97 9.56
CA LEU A 205 -10.24 -7.70 8.19
C LEU A 205 -10.48 -9.00 7.39
N GLN A 206 -9.67 -10.03 7.60
CA GLN A 206 -9.91 -11.34 6.98
C GLN A 206 -11.18 -11.98 7.52
N SER A 207 -11.41 -11.93 8.83
CA SER A 207 -12.64 -12.43 9.46
C SER A 207 -13.88 -11.71 8.93
N ASN A 208 -13.85 -10.37 8.88
CA ASN A 208 -14.96 -9.56 8.38
C ASN A 208 -15.24 -9.83 6.90
N LYS A 209 -14.20 -10.08 6.09
CA LYS A 209 -14.35 -10.49 4.69
C LYS A 209 -15.08 -11.84 4.58
N TYR A 210 -14.74 -12.81 5.43
CA TYR A 210 -15.42 -14.10 5.44
C TYR A 210 -16.90 -13.96 5.85
N GLU A 211 -17.19 -13.12 6.83
CA GLU A 211 -18.55 -12.89 7.31
C GLU A 211 -19.42 -12.17 6.27
N LEU A 212 -18.93 -11.09 5.65
CA LEU A 212 -19.62 -10.42 4.55
C LEU A 212 -19.86 -11.35 3.37
N SER A 213 -18.88 -12.18 3.01
CA SER A 213 -19.03 -13.15 1.93
C SER A 213 -20.10 -14.20 2.24
N SER A 214 -20.27 -14.57 3.51
CA SER A 214 -21.32 -15.49 3.96
C SER A 214 -22.71 -14.85 3.89
N GLN A 215 -22.84 -13.60 4.36
CA GLN A 215 -24.08 -12.82 4.28
C GLN A 215 -24.53 -12.57 2.83
N LEU A 216 -23.58 -12.30 1.92
CA LEU A 216 -23.87 -12.09 0.51
C LEU A 216 -24.38 -13.38 -0.16
N SER A 217 -23.85 -14.53 0.26
CA SER A 217 -24.33 -15.85 -0.20
C SER A 217 -25.76 -16.15 0.29
N SER A 218 -26.06 -15.90 1.57
CA SER A 218 -27.39 -16.14 2.13
C SER A 218 -28.45 -15.20 1.53
N LEU A 219 -28.11 -13.93 1.28
CA LEU A 219 -28.99 -12.98 0.64
C LEU A 219 -29.30 -13.39 -0.82
N ASN A 220 -28.30 -13.82 -1.58
CA ASN A 220 -28.50 -14.34 -2.93
C ASN A 220 -29.41 -15.58 -2.95
N GLN A 221 -29.26 -16.47 -1.95
CA GLN A 221 -30.12 -17.64 -1.82
C GLN A 221 -31.57 -17.26 -1.48
N CYS A 222 -31.78 -16.25 -0.62
CA CYS A 222 -33.10 -15.72 -0.30
C CYS A 222 -33.75 -15.07 -1.53
N LEU A 223 -33.00 -14.25 -2.27
CA LEU A 223 -33.48 -13.60 -3.49
C LEU A 223 -33.92 -14.63 -4.54
N GLN A 224 -33.11 -15.68 -4.73
CA GLN A 224 -33.46 -16.77 -5.64
C GLN A 224 -34.78 -17.46 -5.22
N GLY A 225 -34.95 -17.72 -3.92
CA GLY A 225 -36.20 -18.28 -3.39
C GLY A 225 -37.42 -17.38 -3.64
N THR A 226 -37.27 -16.05 -3.53
CA THR A 226 -38.38 -15.12 -3.86
C THR A 226 -38.69 -15.08 -5.35
N LEU A 227 -37.67 -15.17 -6.23
CA LEU A 227 -37.85 -15.26 -7.68
C LEU A 227 -38.62 -16.52 -8.07
N ASP A 228 -38.30 -17.67 -7.45
CA ASP A 228 -38.98 -18.93 -7.70
C ASP A 228 -40.46 -18.85 -7.27
N GLN A 229 -40.76 -18.22 -6.12
CA GLN A 229 -42.14 -18.01 -5.66
C GLN A 229 -42.94 -17.09 -6.60
N ILE A 230 -42.32 -16.02 -7.10
CA ILE A 230 -42.95 -15.12 -8.09
C ILE A 230 -43.24 -15.86 -9.38
N SER A 231 -42.32 -16.71 -9.84
CA SER A 231 -42.49 -17.55 -11.03
C SER A 231 -43.70 -18.49 -10.90
N VAL A 232 -43.85 -19.17 -9.75
CA VAL A 232 -45.01 -20.03 -9.46
C VAL A 232 -46.31 -19.23 -9.47
N LYS A 233 -46.35 -18.06 -8.81
CA LYS A 233 -47.56 -17.21 -8.80
C LYS A 233 -47.94 -16.71 -10.19
N LYS A 234 -46.95 -16.39 -11.02
CA LYS A 234 -47.17 -15.98 -12.42
C LYS A 234 -47.82 -17.11 -13.23
N ALA A 235 -47.34 -18.34 -13.08
CA ALA A 235 -47.92 -19.50 -13.78
C ALA A 235 -49.39 -19.74 -13.39
N VAL A 236 -49.74 -19.58 -12.11
CA VAL A 236 -51.13 -19.69 -11.64
C VAL A 236 -52.02 -18.60 -12.25
N LEU A 237 -51.53 -17.35 -12.35
CA LEU A 237 -52.28 -16.26 -12.98
C LEU A 237 -52.51 -16.51 -14.47
N GLU A 238 -51.50 -17.03 -15.19
CA GLU A 238 -51.64 -17.40 -16.60
C GLU A 238 -52.70 -18.49 -16.78
N GLN A 239 -52.75 -19.49 -15.88
CA GLN A 239 -53.78 -20.52 -15.89
C GLN A 239 -55.18 -19.94 -15.70
N ILE A 240 -55.39 -19.11 -14.68
CA ILE A 240 -56.69 -18.44 -14.43
C ILE A 240 -57.10 -17.60 -15.66
N GLN A 241 -56.17 -16.89 -16.28
CA GLN A 241 -56.45 -16.08 -17.46
C GLN A 241 -56.92 -16.94 -18.65
N THR A 242 -56.35 -18.13 -18.84
CA THR A 242 -56.81 -19.07 -19.88
C THR A 242 -58.20 -19.63 -19.58
N GLU A 243 -58.51 -19.94 -18.31
CA GLU A 243 -59.83 -20.42 -17.91
C GLU A 243 -60.92 -19.37 -18.15
N ILE A 244 -60.65 -18.10 -17.81
CA ILE A 244 -61.57 -16.99 -18.09
C ILE A 244 -61.78 -16.82 -19.60
N LYS A 245 -60.73 -16.95 -20.40
CA LYS A 245 -60.82 -16.84 -21.86
C LYS A 245 -61.73 -17.93 -22.44
N MET A 246 -61.53 -19.19 -22.04
CA MET A 246 -62.38 -20.30 -22.47
C MET A 246 -63.84 -20.13 -22.06
N ALA A 247 -64.08 -19.69 -20.82
CA ALA A 247 -65.44 -19.43 -20.32
C ALA A 247 -66.14 -18.32 -21.14
N LYS A 248 -65.40 -17.27 -21.53
CA LYS A 248 -65.92 -16.17 -22.35
C LYS A 248 -66.26 -16.63 -23.77
N GLU A 249 -65.40 -17.43 -24.40
CA GLU A 249 -65.65 -18.01 -25.72
C GLU A 249 -66.89 -18.92 -25.72
N HIS A 250 -67.05 -19.76 -24.70
CA HIS A 250 -68.24 -20.58 -24.51
C HIS A 250 -69.52 -19.75 -24.36
N LEU A 251 -69.49 -18.67 -23.57
CA LEU A 251 -70.64 -17.77 -23.44
C LEU A 251 -70.99 -17.08 -24.76
N GLN A 252 -69.98 -16.76 -25.56
CA GLN A 252 -70.19 -16.15 -26.88
C GLN A 252 -70.81 -17.15 -27.86
N GLN A 253 -70.41 -18.42 -27.81
CA GLN A 253 -71.02 -19.50 -28.58
C GLN A 253 -72.48 -19.76 -28.19
N ILE A 254 -72.78 -19.84 -26.88
CA ILE A 254 -74.16 -19.99 -26.41
C ILE A 254 -75.02 -18.81 -26.88
N ARG A 255 -74.47 -17.59 -26.84
CA ARG A 255 -75.17 -16.40 -27.34
C ARG A 255 -75.44 -16.48 -28.84
N THR A 256 -74.49 -16.93 -29.66
CA THR A 256 -74.71 -17.10 -31.11
C THR A 256 -75.75 -18.16 -31.39
N ASP A 257 -75.72 -19.30 -30.69
CA ASP A 257 -76.68 -20.39 -30.85
C ASP A 257 -78.11 -19.93 -30.49
N ILE A 258 -78.25 -19.13 -29.41
CA ILE A 258 -79.55 -18.53 -29.03
C ILE A 258 -80.04 -17.58 -30.13
N VAL A 259 -79.17 -16.72 -30.66
CA VAL A 259 -79.53 -15.75 -31.71
C VAL A 259 -79.89 -16.44 -33.01
N GLU A 260 -79.17 -17.48 -33.41
CA GLU A 260 -79.45 -18.28 -34.61
C GLU A 260 -80.80 -18.99 -34.48
N LYS A 261 -81.05 -19.66 -33.34
CA LYS A 261 -82.34 -20.32 -33.10
C LYS A 261 -83.52 -19.34 -33.00
N LEU A 262 -83.32 -18.13 -32.50
CA LEU A 262 -84.35 -17.08 -32.48
C LEU A 262 -84.53 -16.39 -33.85
N GLY A 263 -83.47 -16.27 -34.65
CA GLY A 263 -83.49 -15.68 -35.99
C GLY A 263 -84.23 -16.54 -37.01
N VAL A 264 -84.06 -17.87 -36.95
CA VAL A 264 -84.79 -18.84 -37.79
C VAL A 264 -86.31 -18.78 -37.57
N ALA A 265 -86.77 -18.30 -36.42
CA ALA A 265 -88.21 -18.11 -36.15
C ALA A 265 -88.84 -16.89 -36.86
N SER A 266 -88.05 -16.04 -37.52
CA SER A 266 -88.52 -14.74 -38.01
C SER A 266 -88.57 -14.58 -39.54
N SER A 267 -88.07 -15.54 -40.35
CA SER A 267 -87.91 -15.31 -41.79
C SER A 267 -88.77 -16.13 -42.76
N ASP A 268 -89.57 -17.13 -42.36
CA ASP A 268 -90.48 -17.79 -43.33
C ASP A 268 -91.88 -18.07 -42.77
N ARG A 269 -92.90 -17.65 -43.54
CA ARG A 269 -94.32 -17.93 -43.29
C ARG A 269 -94.64 -19.39 -43.68
N SER A 270 -95.61 -19.93 -42.94
CA SER A 270 -96.48 -21.08 -43.24
C SER A 270 -95.83 -22.47 -43.30
N GLU A 271 -95.63 -23.07 -42.13
CA GLU A 271 -96.22 -24.36 -41.71
C GLU A 271 -95.93 -24.54 -40.21
N GLY A 272 -96.78 -25.28 -39.50
CA GLY A 272 -96.96 -25.25 -38.05
C GLY A 272 -95.67 -25.08 -37.22
N ILE A 273 -95.61 -24.01 -36.43
CA ILE A 273 -94.56 -23.79 -35.44
C ILE A 273 -94.52 -25.02 -34.53
N ASN A 274 -93.42 -25.78 -34.58
CA ASN A 274 -93.20 -26.91 -33.67
C ASN A 274 -92.85 -26.37 -32.27
N ILE A 275 -93.87 -25.84 -31.59
CA ILE A 275 -93.79 -25.29 -30.23
C ILE A 275 -93.27 -26.37 -29.26
N ALA A 276 -93.55 -27.66 -29.53
CA ALA A 276 -93.06 -28.77 -28.74
C ALA A 276 -91.53 -28.97 -28.87
N GLY A 277 -90.98 -28.88 -30.08
CA GLY A 277 -89.53 -28.97 -30.32
C GLY A 277 -88.77 -27.80 -29.70
N ILE A 278 -89.31 -26.57 -29.79
CA ILE A 278 -88.74 -25.39 -29.15
C ILE A 278 -88.83 -25.50 -27.61
N ALA A 279 -89.92 -26.06 -27.08
CA ALA A 279 -90.07 -26.29 -25.65
C ALA A 279 -89.10 -27.36 -25.13
N GLU A 280 -88.84 -28.43 -25.87
CA GLU A 280 -87.87 -29.47 -25.51
C GLU A 280 -86.43 -28.92 -25.58
N ASP A 281 -86.09 -28.14 -26.62
CA ASP A 281 -84.81 -27.45 -26.74
C ASP A 281 -84.59 -26.43 -25.61
N LEU A 282 -85.62 -25.65 -25.24
CA LEU A 282 -85.55 -24.74 -24.09
C LEU A 282 -85.38 -25.48 -22.77
N LYS A 283 -85.92 -26.69 -22.65
CA LYS A 283 -85.80 -27.56 -21.47
C LYS A 283 -84.42 -28.19 -21.38
N ASP A 284 -83.81 -28.56 -22.50
CA ASP A 284 -82.43 -29.06 -22.56
C ASP A 284 -81.40 -27.96 -22.33
N ILE A 285 -81.62 -26.75 -22.87
CA ILE A 285 -80.82 -25.55 -22.54
C ILE A 285 -80.95 -25.24 -21.05
N LYS A 286 -82.16 -25.27 -20.49
CA LYS A 286 -82.39 -25.07 -19.05
C LYS A 286 -81.69 -26.13 -18.20
N LYS A 287 -81.76 -27.42 -18.57
CA LYS A 287 -81.03 -28.50 -17.91
C LYS A 287 -79.51 -28.39 -18.04
N SER A 288 -78.99 -27.85 -19.15
CA SER A 288 -77.55 -27.57 -19.29
C SER A 288 -77.12 -26.41 -18.41
N ILE A 289 -77.93 -25.35 -18.31
CA ILE A 289 -77.70 -24.22 -17.40
C ILE A 289 -77.74 -24.69 -15.93
N GLU A 290 -78.71 -25.54 -15.57
CA GLU A 290 -78.85 -26.09 -14.22
C GLU A 290 -77.73 -27.11 -13.89
N ARG A 291 -77.29 -27.94 -14.84
CA ARG A 291 -76.19 -28.91 -14.64
C ARG A 291 -74.84 -28.25 -14.40
N PHE A 292 -74.58 -27.11 -15.04
CA PHE A 292 -73.29 -26.43 -14.90
C PHE A 292 -73.14 -25.63 -13.61
N LYS A 293 -74.20 -25.55 -12.77
CA LYS A 293 -74.19 -24.83 -11.48
C LYS A 293 -73.45 -23.49 -11.60
N PHE A 294 -73.76 -22.74 -12.65
CA PHE A 294 -73.00 -21.53 -13.01
C PHE A 294 -73.02 -20.50 -11.88
N THR A 295 -74.08 -20.47 -11.08
CA THR A 295 -74.18 -19.65 -9.86
C THR A 295 -73.12 -20.05 -8.85
N ASP A 296 -73.01 -21.34 -8.53
CA ASP A 296 -72.04 -21.87 -7.56
C ASP A 296 -70.60 -21.62 -8.05
N ARG A 297 -70.34 -21.83 -9.34
CA ARG A 297 -69.02 -21.59 -9.96
C ARG A 297 -68.70 -20.09 -10.06
N LEU A 298 -69.68 -19.24 -10.34
CA LEU A 298 -69.51 -17.78 -10.32
C LEU A 298 -69.26 -17.28 -8.92
N ASP A 299 -69.92 -17.85 -7.92
CA ASP A 299 -69.76 -17.45 -6.53
C ASP A 299 -68.41 -17.96 -6.00
N GLU A 300 -67.94 -19.15 -6.38
CA GLU A 300 -66.55 -19.62 -6.16
C GLU A 300 -65.52 -18.68 -6.82
N ILE A 301 -65.76 -18.26 -8.07
CA ILE A 301 -64.86 -17.33 -8.78
C ILE A 301 -64.88 -15.94 -8.12
N LYS A 302 -66.04 -15.47 -7.65
CA LYS A 302 -66.14 -14.19 -6.93
C LYS A 302 -65.50 -14.25 -5.56
N GLU A 303 -65.68 -15.33 -4.81
CA GLU A 303 -65.04 -15.58 -3.52
C GLU A 303 -63.52 -15.62 -3.68
N THR A 304 -63.02 -16.38 -4.67
CA THR A 304 -61.59 -16.45 -4.96
C THR A 304 -61.02 -15.13 -5.48
N ALA A 305 -61.75 -14.41 -6.35
CA ALA A 305 -61.34 -13.07 -6.81
C ALA A 305 -61.35 -12.04 -5.68
N TYR A 306 -62.34 -12.10 -4.78
CA TYR A 306 -62.41 -11.23 -3.59
C TYR A 306 -61.30 -11.55 -2.60
N TRP A 307 -61.01 -12.84 -2.38
CA TRP A 307 -59.91 -13.27 -1.53
C TRP A 307 -58.55 -12.84 -2.11
N LEU A 308 -58.32 -13.03 -3.42
CA LEU A 308 -57.13 -12.56 -4.12
C LEU A 308 -57.03 -11.03 -4.12
N TYR A 309 -58.14 -10.31 -4.28
CA TYR A 309 -58.18 -8.85 -4.16
C TYR A 309 -57.77 -8.40 -2.75
N LYS A 310 -58.31 -9.05 -1.71
CA LYS A 310 -58.00 -8.75 -0.31
C LYS A 310 -56.57 -9.12 0.06
N GLN A 311 -56.04 -10.22 -0.48
CA GLN A 311 -54.65 -10.60 -0.33
C GLN A 311 -53.73 -9.64 -1.08
N ASN A 312 -54.10 -9.17 -2.28
CA ASN A 312 -53.38 -8.13 -3.00
C ASN A 312 -53.44 -6.79 -2.26
N GLN A 313 -54.55 -6.47 -1.60
CA GLN A 313 -54.67 -5.26 -0.79
C GLN A 313 -53.82 -5.36 0.48
N ASN A 314 -53.76 -6.53 1.12
CA ASN A 314 -52.86 -6.80 2.25
C ASN A 314 -51.39 -6.76 1.82
N LEU A 315 -51.03 -7.39 0.69
CA LEU A 315 -49.69 -7.30 0.11
C LEU A 315 -49.36 -5.88 -0.33
N SER A 316 -50.32 -5.14 -0.89
CA SER A 316 -50.15 -3.72 -1.22
C SER A 316 -49.97 -2.89 0.05
N ASN A 317 -50.67 -3.21 1.14
CA ASN A 317 -50.50 -2.55 2.43
C ASN A 317 -49.21 -2.99 3.15
N GLU A 318 -48.71 -4.20 2.94
CA GLU A 318 -47.39 -4.67 3.39
C GLU A 318 -46.27 -4.07 2.56
N ILE A 319 -46.49 -3.88 1.25
CA ILE A 319 -45.61 -3.12 0.36
C ILE A 319 -45.64 -1.66 0.79
N ILE A 320 -46.80 -1.06 1.06
CA ILE A 320 -46.92 0.32 1.57
C ILE A 320 -46.37 0.45 2.98
N ALA A 321 -46.47 -0.56 3.86
CA ALA A 321 -45.85 -0.58 5.18
C ALA A 321 -44.33 -0.79 5.08
N SER A 322 -43.86 -1.56 4.08
CA SER A 322 -42.45 -1.65 3.68
C SER A 322 -42.00 -0.40 2.90
N SER A 323 -42.93 0.37 2.34
CA SER A 323 -42.72 1.71 1.78
C SER A 323 -42.81 2.76 2.88
N GLN A 324 -43.43 2.52 4.03
CA GLN A 324 -43.31 3.38 5.21
C GLN A 324 -42.05 3.04 6.02
N LYS A 325 -41.41 1.90 5.70
CA LYS A 325 -39.96 1.73 5.83
C LYS A 325 -39.18 2.45 4.72
N GLU A 326 -39.72 3.55 4.16
CA GLU A 326 -39.03 4.57 3.34
C GLU A 326 -37.93 5.34 4.10
N ASN A 327 -37.19 4.66 4.98
CA ASN A 327 -35.79 5.00 5.18
C ASN A 327 -34.89 4.34 4.10
N GLU A 328 -35.43 3.44 3.26
CA GLU A 328 -34.63 2.71 2.25
C GLU A 328 -34.63 3.35 0.83
N ASN A 329 -35.45 4.37 0.55
CA ASN A 329 -35.36 5.10 -0.73
C ASN A 329 -34.19 6.10 -0.79
N LYS A 330 -33.58 6.46 0.36
CA LYS A 330 -32.21 7.03 0.38
C LYS A 330 -31.19 5.97 -0.06
N SER A 331 -31.30 4.75 0.46
CA SER A 331 -30.36 3.64 0.21
C SER A 331 -30.24 3.25 -1.27
N LEU A 332 -31.30 3.23 -2.08
CA LEU A 332 -31.18 2.85 -3.52
C LEU A 332 -30.53 3.95 -4.37
N GLU A 333 -30.84 5.24 -4.15
CA GLU A 333 -30.13 6.33 -4.84
C GLU A 333 -28.70 6.48 -4.32
N ASP A 334 -28.47 6.26 -3.02
CA ASP A 334 -27.14 6.21 -2.44
C ASP A 334 -26.34 5.01 -2.95
N LEU A 335 -26.95 3.83 -3.13
CA LEU A 335 -26.30 2.68 -3.78
C LEU A 335 -26.00 2.95 -5.24
N LYS A 336 -26.90 3.61 -5.99
CA LYS A 336 -26.60 4.01 -7.38
C LYS A 336 -25.49 5.05 -7.46
N LYS A 337 -25.43 5.97 -6.48
CA LYS A 337 -24.39 6.99 -6.37
C LYS A 337 -23.05 6.36 -5.98
N GLN A 338 -23.05 5.42 -5.03
CA GLN A 338 -21.91 4.58 -4.67
C GLN A 338 -21.46 3.72 -5.85
N LEU A 339 -22.39 3.12 -6.61
CA LEU A 339 -22.06 2.33 -7.80
C LEU A 339 -21.44 3.21 -8.89
N ARG A 340 -21.89 4.46 -9.06
CA ARG A 340 -21.28 5.45 -9.97
C ARG A 340 -19.88 5.86 -9.50
N MET A 341 -19.70 6.10 -8.21
CA MET A 341 -18.42 6.40 -7.57
C MET A 341 -17.41 5.25 -7.71
N GLN A 342 -17.82 4.02 -7.38
CA GLN A 342 -17.01 2.83 -7.58
C GLN A 342 -16.68 2.60 -9.06
N LYS A 343 -17.60 2.88 -9.99
CA LYS A 343 -17.30 2.83 -11.44
C LYS A 343 -16.32 3.90 -11.91
N SER A 344 -16.24 5.05 -11.24
CA SER A 344 -15.21 6.06 -11.54
C SER A 344 -13.87 5.69 -10.91
N GLU A 345 -13.87 5.14 -9.70
CA GLU A 345 -12.66 4.65 -9.03
C GLU A 345 -12.03 3.49 -9.79
N ILE A 346 -12.84 2.51 -10.21
CA ILE A 346 -12.37 1.39 -11.06
C ILE A 346 -11.71 1.94 -12.33
N ARG A 347 -12.30 2.94 -12.98
CA ARG A 347 -11.71 3.57 -14.18
C ARG A 347 -10.42 4.33 -13.89
N GLU A 348 -10.32 4.98 -12.73
CA GLU A 348 -9.09 5.64 -12.30
C GLU A 348 -7.98 4.61 -12.01
N TYR A 349 -8.32 3.48 -11.38
CA TYR A 349 -7.40 2.38 -11.16
C TYR A 349 -6.97 1.70 -12.46
N GLU A 350 -7.88 1.50 -13.41
CA GLU A 350 -7.55 1.01 -14.76
C GLU A 350 -6.54 1.94 -15.44
N GLN A 351 -6.74 3.26 -15.37
CA GLN A 351 -5.81 4.24 -15.92
C GLN A 351 -4.44 4.23 -15.20
N LYS A 352 -4.43 4.06 -13.86
CA LYS A 352 -3.19 3.93 -13.08
C LYS A 352 -2.43 2.65 -13.46
N ILE A 353 -3.13 1.53 -13.62
CA ILE A 353 -2.54 0.26 -14.08
C ILE A 353 -1.94 0.43 -15.47
N GLU A 354 -2.64 1.10 -16.39
CA GLU A 354 -2.13 1.32 -17.75
C GLU A 354 -0.87 2.21 -17.75
N ASN A 355 -0.84 3.26 -16.95
CA ASN A 355 0.35 4.10 -16.77
C ASN A 355 1.53 3.30 -16.20
N GLU A 356 1.28 2.44 -15.22
CA GLU A 356 2.29 1.57 -14.61
C GLU A 356 2.82 0.53 -15.62
N LEU A 357 1.94 -0.04 -16.47
CA LEU A 357 2.33 -0.94 -17.56
C LEU A 357 3.20 -0.25 -18.62
N VAL A 358 2.97 1.04 -18.89
CA VAL A 358 3.83 1.82 -19.79
C VAL A 358 5.20 2.08 -19.14
N LEU A 359 5.23 2.41 -17.85
CA LEU A 359 6.48 2.64 -17.12
C LEU A 359 7.33 1.37 -17.05
N ARG A 360 6.72 0.21 -16.73
CA ARG A 360 7.41 -1.08 -16.71
C ARG A 360 8.05 -1.43 -18.05
N ARG A 361 7.34 -1.21 -19.17
CA ARG A 361 7.90 -1.41 -20.51
C ARG A 361 9.12 -0.53 -20.78
N LYS A 362 9.11 0.74 -20.34
CA LYS A 362 10.28 1.63 -20.46
C LYS A 362 11.48 1.12 -19.67
N LEU A 363 11.26 0.72 -18.41
CA LEU A 363 12.31 0.16 -17.55
C LEU A 363 12.87 -1.15 -18.11
N GLU A 364 12.04 -2.03 -18.68
CA GLU A 364 12.49 -3.26 -19.34
C GLU A 364 13.38 -2.97 -20.55
N GLU A 365 13.04 -1.96 -21.36
CA GLU A 365 13.86 -1.55 -22.50
C GLU A 365 15.20 -0.94 -22.02
N GLU A 366 15.19 -0.13 -20.96
CA GLU A 366 16.42 0.40 -20.34
C GLU A 366 17.31 -0.72 -19.80
N ILE A 367 16.75 -1.70 -19.08
CA ILE A 367 17.48 -2.88 -18.58
C ILE A 367 18.09 -3.66 -19.76
N LYS A 368 17.36 -3.79 -20.87
CA LYS A 368 17.84 -4.49 -22.06
C LYS A 368 19.01 -3.76 -22.72
N VAL A 369 18.96 -2.43 -22.78
CA VAL A 369 20.08 -1.59 -23.24
C VAL A 369 21.29 -1.73 -22.30
N LEU A 370 21.09 -1.61 -20.99
CA LEU A 370 22.16 -1.75 -20.00
C LEU A 370 22.80 -3.14 -20.03
N LYS A 371 22.01 -4.21 -20.18
CA LYS A 371 22.53 -5.58 -20.37
C LYS A 371 23.35 -5.72 -21.65
N LYS A 372 22.97 -5.02 -22.72
CA LYS A 372 23.73 -5.02 -23.97
C LYS A 372 25.06 -4.29 -23.79
N SER A 373 25.07 -3.11 -23.17
CA SER A 373 26.28 -2.37 -22.83
C SER A 373 27.19 -3.14 -21.88
N LEU A 374 26.63 -3.88 -20.91
CA LEU A 374 27.39 -4.76 -20.02
C LEU A 374 28.05 -5.91 -20.80
N LYS A 375 27.33 -6.57 -21.71
CA LYS A 375 27.90 -7.62 -22.58
C LYS A 375 28.99 -7.10 -23.50
N GLU A 376 28.83 -5.89 -24.04
CA GLU A 376 29.84 -5.23 -24.88
C GLU A 376 31.08 -4.86 -24.06
N ALA A 377 30.90 -4.37 -22.83
CA ALA A 377 31.99 -4.14 -21.89
C ALA A 377 32.72 -5.45 -21.53
N SER A 378 32.00 -6.54 -21.22
CA SER A 378 32.60 -7.85 -20.89
C SER A 378 33.41 -8.46 -22.04
N ARG A 379 33.03 -8.23 -23.31
CA ARG A 379 33.77 -8.75 -24.48
C ARG A 379 35.16 -8.16 -24.65
N SER A 380 35.45 -6.98 -24.09
CA SER A 380 36.75 -6.32 -24.18
C SER A 380 37.81 -6.85 -23.21
N PHE A 381 37.45 -7.75 -22.27
CA PHE A 381 38.33 -8.17 -21.16
C PHE A 381 38.93 -9.57 -21.30
N ASN A 382 38.59 -10.33 -22.35
CA ASN A 382 38.73 -11.78 -22.27
C ASN A 382 40.16 -12.31 -22.39
N ASN A 383 41.09 -11.63 -23.07
CA ASN A 383 42.46 -12.15 -23.25
C ASN A 383 43.52 -11.06 -23.11
N PHE A 384 44.34 -11.11 -22.05
CA PHE A 384 45.54 -10.28 -21.92
C PHE A 384 46.60 -10.96 -21.05
N VAL A 385 47.86 -10.58 -21.24
CA VAL A 385 49.02 -11.09 -20.49
C VAL A 385 49.74 -9.93 -19.82
N VAL A 386 50.03 -10.05 -18.53
CA VAL A 386 50.76 -9.05 -17.74
C VAL A 386 51.98 -9.71 -17.09
N LYS A 387 53.15 -9.09 -17.27
CA LYS A 387 54.39 -9.49 -16.58
C LYS A 387 54.60 -8.61 -15.36
N THR A 388 54.60 -9.22 -14.18
CA THR A 388 54.75 -8.54 -12.89
C THR A 388 55.96 -9.10 -12.12
N VAL A 389 56.27 -8.52 -10.97
CA VAL A 389 57.31 -9.03 -10.06
C VAL A 389 56.71 -9.25 -8.69
N ASN A 390 56.97 -10.40 -8.06
CA ASN A 390 56.56 -10.64 -6.68
C ASN A 390 57.34 -9.70 -5.74
N ALA A 391 56.62 -8.92 -4.94
CA ALA A 391 57.25 -7.89 -4.10
C ALA A 391 58.14 -8.45 -2.98
N LEU A 392 57.92 -9.70 -2.56
CA LEU A 392 58.66 -10.35 -1.47
C LEU A 392 59.86 -11.16 -1.98
N SER A 393 59.68 -11.90 -3.07
CA SER A 393 60.73 -12.79 -3.60
C SER A 393 61.54 -12.18 -4.74
N ASN A 394 61.08 -11.05 -5.28
CA ASN A 394 61.66 -10.36 -6.44
C ASN A 394 61.78 -11.24 -7.71
N LYS A 395 60.98 -12.32 -7.76
CA LYS A 395 60.85 -13.20 -8.94
C LYS A 395 59.82 -12.63 -9.91
N GLU A 396 60.07 -12.76 -11.21
CA GLU A 396 59.06 -12.43 -12.22
C GLU A 396 57.87 -13.39 -12.12
N VAL A 397 56.67 -12.82 -12.24
CA VAL A 397 55.39 -13.54 -12.23
C VAL A 397 54.62 -13.17 -13.48
N GLU A 398 54.30 -14.15 -14.31
CA GLU A 398 53.49 -13.95 -15.51
C GLU A 398 52.03 -14.30 -15.22
N ILE A 399 51.13 -13.36 -15.53
CA ILE A 399 49.69 -13.50 -15.35
C ILE A 399 49.05 -13.45 -16.72
N SER A 400 48.43 -14.55 -17.15
CA SER A 400 47.68 -14.61 -18.41
C SER A 400 46.22 -14.94 -18.14
N ILE A 401 45.33 -14.30 -18.88
CA ILE A 401 43.89 -14.54 -18.83
C ILE A 401 43.44 -15.04 -20.19
N GLU A 402 42.77 -16.19 -20.19
CA GLU A 402 42.23 -16.83 -21.39
C GLU A 402 40.87 -17.45 -21.06
N ASN A 403 39.83 -17.14 -21.85
CA ASN A 403 38.53 -17.82 -21.77
C ASN A 403 37.90 -17.94 -20.36
N GLY A 404 38.11 -16.96 -19.48
CA GLY A 404 37.54 -16.97 -18.13
C GLY A 404 38.41 -17.65 -17.06
N THR A 405 39.59 -18.16 -17.42
CA THR A 405 40.61 -18.65 -16.48
C THR A 405 41.81 -17.71 -16.44
N MET A 406 42.40 -17.56 -15.25
CA MET A 406 43.64 -16.84 -15.00
C MET A 406 44.74 -17.85 -14.67
N LYS A 407 45.85 -17.81 -15.40
CA LYS A 407 47.06 -18.56 -15.08
C LYS A 407 48.07 -17.61 -14.43
N VAL A 408 48.58 -18.02 -13.27
CA VAL A 408 49.66 -17.33 -12.57
C VAL A 408 50.81 -18.32 -12.42
N ASP A 409 51.91 -18.06 -13.12
CA ASP A 409 53.03 -18.98 -13.32
C ASP A 409 52.61 -20.37 -13.84
N SER A 410 52.45 -21.37 -12.95
CA SER A 410 52.06 -22.75 -13.29
C SER A 410 50.72 -23.20 -12.68
N LYS A 411 49.98 -22.28 -12.07
CA LYS A 411 48.67 -22.56 -11.43
C LYS A 411 47.56 -21.84 -12.16
N GLU A 412 46.45 -22.55 -12.36
CA GLU A 412 45.26 -22.03 -13.02
C GLU A 412 44.16 -21.78 -11.99
N TYR A 413 43.51 -20.62 -12.11
CA TYR A 413 42.45 -20.14 -11.25
C TYR A 413 41.26 -19.71 -12.13
N LEU A 414 40.04 -19.85 -11.62
CA LEU A 414 38.88 -19.23 -12.27
C LEU A 414 38.91 -17.73 -11.96
N ILE A 415 38.53 -16.87 -12.91
CA ILE A 415 38.54 -15.41 -12.66
C ILE A 415 37.68 -15.03 -11.45
N ASN A 416 36.56 -15.73 -11.22
CA ASN A 416 35.68 -15.49 -10.08
C ASN A 416 36.23 -15.99 -8.72
N THR A 417 37.41 -16.61 -8.70
CA THR A 417 38.12 -16.97 -7.46
C THR A 417 39.36 -16.10 -7.24
N VAL A 418 39.53 -15.02 -8.00
CA VAL A 418 40.67 -14.08 -7.85
C VAL A 418 40.15 -12.69 -7.49
N PHE A 419 40.62 -12.16 -6.36
CA PHE A 419 40.29 -10.81 -5.90
C PHE A 419 41.57 -9.96 -5.82
N VAL A 420 41.54 -8.74 -6.38
CA VAL A 420 42.74 -7.87 -6.48
C VAL A 420 42.49 -6.54 -5.79
N ARG A 421 43.32 -6.11 -4.85
CA ARG A 421 43.19 -4.77 -4.22
C ARG A 421 44.50 -4.03 -4.18
N GLU A 422 44.42 -2.73 -3.96
CA GLU A 422 45.59 -1.91 -3.67
C GLU A 422 46.18 -2.21 -2.28
N LEU A 423 47.45 -1.84 -2.10
CA LEU A 423 48.12 -1.92 -0.81
C LEU A 423 47.56 -0.87 0.16
N LYS A 424 47.37 -1.26 1.42
CA LYS A 424 46.98 -0.34 2.50
C LYS A 424 48.17 0.43 3.05
N ASN A 425 47.93 1.50 3.83
CA ASN A 425 48.93 2.47 4.31
C ASN A 425 50.15 1.90 5.04
N ASN A 426 50.06 0.77 5.73
CA ASN A 426 51.21 0.13 6.40
C ASN A 426 51.69 -1.18 5.73
N GLU A 427 51.11 -1.59 4.59
CA GLU A 427 51.57 -2.76 3.83
C GLU A 427 52.80 -2.41 2.98
N LEU A 428 53.85 -3.24 3.06
CA LEU A 428 55.08 -3.12 2.27
C LEU A 428 55.71 -1.71 2.31
N HIS A 429 55.69 -1.05 3.47
CA HIS A 429 56.24 0.30 3.67
C HIS A 429 57.75 0.42 3.39
N HIS A 430 58.47 -0.70 3.34
CA HIS A 430 59.89 -0.74 2.97
C HIS A 430 60.13 -0.52 1.46
N LEU A 431 59.09 -0.61 0.61
CA LEU A 431 59.19 -0.29 -0.81
C LEU A 431 59.21 1.23 -1.02
N SER A 432 59.96 1.67 -2.02
CA SER A 432 59.92 3.08 -2.43
C SER A 432 58.52 3.48 -2.91
N GLU A 433 58.16 4.75 -2.76
CA GLU A 433 56.86 5.29 -3.13
C GLU A 433 56.46 4.95 -4.58
N LYS A 434 57.41 5.05 -5.51
CA LYS A 434 57.22 4.67 -6.92
C LYS A 434 56.93 3.18 -7.13
N ARG A 435 57.57 2.30 -6.36
CA ARG A 435 57.29 0.85 -6.46
C ARG A 435 55.94 0.53 -5.82
N ARG A 436 55.66 1.17 -4.68
CA ARG A 436 54.45 0.99 -3.91
C ARG A 436 53.19 1.43 -4.66
N SER A 437 53.24 2.53 -5.41
CA SER A 437 52.10 2.99 -6.22
C SER A 437 51.74 2.04 -7.37
N LEU A 438 52.67 1.19 -7.79
CA LEU A 438 52.49 0.13 -8.79
C LEU A 438 52.22 -1.26 -8.20
N SER A 439 52.13 -1.37 -6.87
CA SER A 439 51.91 -2.64 -6.20
C SER A 439 50.43 -2.94 -5.97
N LEU A 440 50.07 -4.22 -6.08
CA LEU A 440 48.75 -4.76 -5.77
C LEU A 440 48.87 -6.00 -4.89
N GLN A 441 47.84 -6.27 -4.10
CA GLN A 441 47.66 -7.54 -3.40
C GLN A 441 46.62 -8.38 -4.13
N MET A 442 47.05 -9.53 -4.66
CA MET A 442 46.16 -10.51 -5.29
C MET A 442 45.83 -11.65 -4.32
N PHE A 443 44.55 -12.00 -4.21
CA PHE A 443 44.02 -13.06 -3.37
C PHE A 443 43.42 -14.16 -4.24
N PHE A 444 43.75 -15.41 -3.94
CA PHE A 444 43.23 -16.61 -4.57
C PHE A 444 42.33 -17.33 -3.56
N LEU A 445 41.03 -17.30 -3.85
CA LEU A 445 39.96 -17.84 -3.01
C LEU A 445 39.84 -19.36 -3.24
N LYS A 446 39.53 -20.11 -2.17
CA LYS A 446 39.33 -21.57 -2.25
C LYS A 446 37.99 -21.96 -2.89
N GLU A 447 36.98 -21.10 -2.75
CA GLU A 447 35.63 -21.29 -3.28
C GLU A 447 35.17 -19.99 -3.96
N PRO A 448 34.37 -20.08 -5.05
CA PRO A 448 33.79 -18.90 -5.67
C PRO A 448 32.76 -18.28 -4.73
N VAL A 449 32.92 -16.99 -4.45
CA VAL A 449 31.91 -16.24 -3.71
C VAL A 449 30.76 -16.01 -4.68
N GLY A 450 29.62 -16.63 -4.42
CA GLY A 450 28.42 -16.44 -5.23
C GLY A 450 28.05 -14.96 -5.25
N CYS A 451 27.92 -14.38 -6.44
CA CYS A 451 27.31 -13.08 -6.61
C CYS A 451 25.84 -13.25 -6.22
N SER A 452 25.52 -13.12 -4.93
CA SER A 452 24.16 -12.95 -4.45
C SER A 452 23.72 -11.56 -4.93
N SER A 453 23.33 -11.47 -6.19
CA SER A 453 22.70 -10.28 -6.79
C SER A 453 21.31 -9.99 -6.20
N GLY A 454 21.03 -10.46 -4.99
CA GLY A 454 19.94 -10.01 -4.16
C GLY A 454 20.54 -9.22 -3.01
N SER A 455 20.08 -7.99 -2.84
CA SER A 455 20.14 -7.25 -1.59
C SER A 455 19.35 -7.97 -0.48
N GLY A 456 19.66 -9.24 -0.24
CA GLY A 456 19.13 -10.06 0.83
C GLY A 456 20.00 -9.84 2.05
N SER A 457 19.59 -8.88 2.89
CA SER A 457 19.92 -8.94 4.31
C SER A 457 19.70 -10.39 4.77
N ARG A 458 20.64 -10.95 5.54
CA ARG A 458 20.54 -12.32 6.04
C ARG A 458 19.18 -12.48 6.71
N ARG A 459 18.27 -13.19 6.06
CA ARG A 459 16.95 -13.43 6.62
C ARG A 459 17.14 -14.33 7.82
N SER A 460 16.55 -13.97 8.95
CA SER A 460 16.59 -14.82 10.14
C SER A 460 16.03 -16.20 9.79
N LEU A 461 16.53 -17.24 10.45
CA LEU A 461 16.05 -18.61 10.27
C LEU A 461 14.51 -18.68 10.43
N LYS A 462 13.97 -17.89 11.37
CA LYS A 462 12.54 -17.73 11.60
C LYS A 462 11.80 -17.08 10.42
N ALA A 463 12.40 -16.08 9.76
CA ALA A 463 11.82 -15.46 8.57
C ALA A 463 11.80 -16.42 7.37
N LEU A 464 12.87 -17.19 7.17
CA LEU A 464 12.94 -18.21 6.11
C LEU A 464 11.92 -19.34 6.33
N GLU A 465 11.76 -19.80 7.58
CA GLU A 465 10.74 -20.81 7.94
C GLU A 465 9.32 -20.28 7.73
N THR A 466 9.07 -19.00 8.02
CA THR A 466 7.76 -18.35 7.78
C THR A 466 7.46 -18.21 6.29
N ASP A 467 8.45 -17.84 5.47
CA ASP A 467 8.30 -17.74 4.02
C ASP A 467 8.06 -19.11 3.37
N LEU A 468 8.72 -20.16 3.88
CA LEU A 468 8.49 -21.54 3.47
C LEU A 468 7.03 -21.96 3.76
N GLU A 469 6.51 -21.64 4.94
CA GLU A 469 5.12 -21.95 5.31
C GLU A 469 4.10 -21.23 4.41
N LYS A 470 4.35 -19.95 4.08
CA LYS A 470 3.50 -19.18 3.16
C LYS A 470 3.49 -19.79 1.76
N GLU A 471 4.66 -20.15 1.24
CA GLU A 471 4.78 -20.75 -0.09
C GLU A 471 4.14 -22.15 -0.13
N GLU A 472 4.23 -22.94 0.95
CA GLU A 472 3.52 -24.22 1.06
C GLU A 472 1.99 -24.07 1.10
N LYS A 473 1.46 -22.99 1.70
CA LYS A 473 0.03 -22.64 1.65
C LYS A 473 -0.41 -22.26 0.24
N ILE A 474 0.39 -21.46 -0.48
CA ILE A 474 0.13 -21.09 -1.89
C ILE A 474 0.07 -22.35 -2.75
N ARG A 475 1.05 -23.25 -2.59
CA ARG A 475 1.07 -24.54 -3.28
C ARG A 475 -0.17 -25.39 -2.98
N LYS A 476 -0.64 -25.42 -1.72
CA LYS A 476 -1.87 -26.14 -1.35
C LYS A 476 -3.08 -25.54 -2.07
N GLY A 477 -3.24 -24.22 -2.05
CA GLY A 477 -4.33 -23.52 -2.75
C GLY A 477 -4.32 -23.76 -4.26
N LEU A 478 -3.15 -23.70 -4.90
CA LEU A 478 -3.00 -24.00 -6.34
C LEU A 478 -3.37 -25.46 -6.65
N ARG A 479 -3.10 -26.40 -5.73
CA ARG A 479 -3.46 -27.81 -5.92
C ARG A 479 -4.98 -27.97 -5.90
N ASP A 480 -5.64 -27.32 -4.95
CA ASP A 480 -7.10 -27.39 -4.80
C ASP A 480 -7.81 -26.72 -6.00
N LEU A 481 -7.25 -25.61 -6.52
CA LEU A 481 -7.71 -24.93 -7.74
C LEU A 481 -7.55 -25.81 -9.00
N LEU A 482 -6.45 -26.54 -9.14
CA LEU A 482 -6.20 -27.40 -10.30
C LEU A 482 -7.21 -28.54 -10.49
N VAL A 483 -7.95 -28.89 -9.43
CA VAL A 483 -9.04 -29.88 -9.49
C VAL A 483 -10.29 -29.31 -10.20
N VAL A 484 -10.46 -28.00 -10.17
CA VAL A 484 -11.68 -27.31 -10.64
C VAL A 484 -11.48 -26.60 -11.99
N LEU A 485 -10.23 -26.28 -12.34
CA LEU A 485 -9.90 -25.52 -13.54
C LEU A 485 -9.81 -26.39 -14.81
N GLU A 486 -10.28 -25.86 -15.93
CA GLU A 486 -10.18 -26.47 -17.27
C GLU A 486 -9.57 -25.49 -18.29
N GLY A 487 -9.01 -26.03 -19.38
CA GLY A 487 -8.45 -25.25 -20.48
C GLY A 487 -7.20 -24.43 -20.12
N LYS A 488 -7.04 -23.25 -20.72
CA LYS A 488 -5.84 -22.40 -20.57
C LYS A 488 -5.56 -21.97 -19.12
N SER A 489 -6.61 -21.78 -18.32
CA SER A 489 -6.47 -21.41 -16.90
C SER A 489 -5.87 -22.55 -16.07
N LYS A 490 -6.07 -23.81 -16.47
CA LYS A 490 -5.43 -24.96 -15.86
C LYS A 490 -3.93 -24.99 -16.17
N GLU A 491 -3.54 -24.76 -17.43
CA GLU A 491 -2.13 -24.73 -17.84
C GLU A 491 -1.34 -23.62 -17.12
N GLU A 492 -1.95 -22.45 -16.90
CA GLU A 492 -1.34 -21.35 -16.16
C GLU A 492 -1.17 -21.67 -14.67
N ALA A 493 -2.17 -22.30 -14.05
CA ALA A 493 -2.08 -22.78 -12.67
C ALA A 493 -1.03 -23.90 -12.51
N GLU A 494 -0.85 -24.78 -13.50
CA GLU A 494 0.20 -25.80 -13.51
C GLU A 494 1.60 -25.18 -13.61
N LEU A 495 1.76 -24.10 -14.38
CA LEU A 495 3.01 -23.36 -14.48
C LEU A 495 3.36 -22.65 -13.16
N GLN A 496 2.37 -22.02 -12.51
CA GLN A 496 2.54 -21.40 -11.19
C GLN A 496 2.87 -22.44 -10.11
N MET A 497 2.23 -23.61 -10.16
CA MET A 497 2.55 -24.74 -9.27
C MET A 497 4.01 -25.17 -9.40
N LYS A 498 4.51 -25.28 -10.63
CA LYS A 498 5.92 -25.62 -10.91
C LYS A 498 6.88 -24.55 -10.38
N GLY A 499 6.52 -23.28 -10.49
CA GLY A 499 7.28 -22.15 -9.93
C GLY A 499 7.34 -22.20 -8.39
N SER A 500 6.20 -22.44 -7.74
CA SER A 500 6.10 -22.54 -6.28
C SER A 500 6.91 -23.71 -5.72
N LEU A 501 6.89 -24.88 -6.38
CA LEU A 501 7.72 -26.03 -6.02
C LEU A 501 9.22 -25.71 -6.05
N LYS A 502 9.67 -24.98 -7.08
CA LYS A 502 11.08 -24.58 -7.20
C LYS A 502 11.49 -23.63 -6.07
N LYS A 503 10.62 -22.67 -5.73
CA LYS A 503 10.85 -21.70 -4.66
C LYS A 503 10.88 -22.35 -3.27
N ILE A 504 10.04 -23.35 -3.03
CA ILE A 504 10.07 -24.17 -1.80
C ILE A 504 11.40 -24.89 -1.67
N GLU A 505 11.93 -25.47 -2.75
CA GLU A 505 13.22 -26.16 -2.74
C GLU A 505 14.37 -25.18 -2.44
N GLU A 506 14.35 -24.00 -3.05
CA GLU A 506 15.33 -22.93 -2.80
C GLU A 506 15.32 -22.47 -1.33
N LEU A 507 14.13 -22.25 -0.74
CA LEU A 507 13.97 -21.87 0.66
C LEU A 507 14.47 -22.97 1.62
N LYS A 508 14.22 -24.24 1.33
CA LYS A 508 14.73 -25.36 2.15
C LYS A 508 16.25 -25.43 2.17
N ILE A 509 16.88 -25.22 1.01
CA ILE A 509 18.35 -25.17 0.90
C ILE A 509 18.90 -23.96 1.68
N GLU A 510 18.24 -22.81 1.65
CA GLU A 510 18.64 -21.62 2.39
C GLU A 510 18.52 -21.82 3.92
N ILE A 511 17.45 -22.47 4.39
CA ILE A 511 17.27 -22.85 5.80
C ILE A 511 18.35 -23.85 6.25
N GLU A 512 18.67 -24.86 5.44
CA GLU A 512 19.74 -25.83 5.70
C GLU A 512 21.11 -25.13 5.87
N ARG A 513 21.39 -24.12 5.03
CA ARG A 513 22.61 -23.32 5.14
C ARG A 513 22.62 -22.45 6.40
N ALA A 514 21.49 -21.82 6.73
CA ALA A 514 21.34 -21.05 7.96
C ALA A 514 21.56 -21.93 9.20
N LYS A 515 21.00 -23.15 9.22
CA LYS A 515 21.18 -24.15 10.31
C LYS A 515 22.61 -24.66 10.45
N LYS A 516 23.34 -24.85 9.33
CA LYS A 516 24.75 -25.25 9.36
C LYS A 516 25.70 -24.14 9.82
N SER A 517 25.28 -22.89 9.73
CA SER A 517 26.07 -21.75 10.21
C SER A 517 26.01 -21.54 11.74
N THR A 518 25.08 -22.21 12.42
CA THR A 518 24.90 -22.17 13.88
C THR A 518 25.50 -23.41 14.55
N ILE A 519 26.83 -23.52 14.61
CA ILE A 519 27.54 -24.39 15.57
C ILE A 519 28.83 -23.68 16.00
N VAL A 520 28.78 -22.90 17.09
CA VAL A 520 29.37 -23.18 18.41
C VAL A 520 28.65 -22.21 19.36
N ASP A 521 27.60 -22.70 20.00
CA ASP A 521 27.01 -22.07 21.18
C ASP A 521 27.99 -22.23 22.35
N SER A 522 28.87 -21.24 22.49
CA SER A 522 29.35 -20.85 23.81
C SER A 522 28.87 -19.42 24.03
N CYS A 523 27.70 -19.35 24.63
CA CYS A 523 27.14 -18.23 25.39
C CYS A 523 28.13 -17.11 25.70
N ILE A 524 27.93 -15.96 25.05
CA ILE A 524 28.30 -14.64 25.55
C ILE A 524 26.99 -13.83 25.54
N ASP A 525 26.63 -13.31 26.70
CA ASP A 525 25.36 -12.67 27.06
C ASP A 525 24.82 -11.65 26.03
N ASP A 526 23.49 -11.67 25.85
CA ASP A 526 22.67 -10.79 25.01
C ASP A 526 22.63 -9.31 25.49
N CYS A 527 23.79 -8.65 25.59
CA CYS A 527 23.86 -7.24 26.02
C CYS A 527 24.81 -6.35 25.19
N GLU A 528 25.28 -6.80 24.02
CA GLU A 528 26.16 -5.99 23.15
C GLU A 528 25.40 -5.39 21.96
N LYS A 529 25.54 -4.08 21.73
CA LYS A 529 25.03 -3.41 20.50
C LYS A 529 25.76 -3.96 19.27
N VAL A 530 25.00 -4.54 18.35
CA VAL A 530 25.50 -5.04 17.06
C VAL A 530 25.14 -4.07 15.93
N TYR A 531 26.10 -3.75 15.06
CA TYR A 531 25.96 -2.85 13.91
C TYR A 531 26.07 -3.64 12.60
N GLU A 532 25.06 -3.58 11.74
CA GLU A 532 25.08 -4.27 10.43
C GLU A 532 25.58 -3.35 9.30
N PHE A 533 26.55 -3.81 8.52
CA PHE A 533 26.98 -3.14 7.28
C PHE A 533 27.59 -4.13 6.28
N LYS A 534 27.16 -4.11 5.00
CA LYS A 534 27.60 -5.05 3.94
C LYS A 534 27.62 -6.52 4.38
N SER A 535 26.56 -6.93 5.08
CA SER A 535 26.38 -8.28 5.64
C SER A 535 27.37 -8.68 6.74
N HIS A 536 28.15 -7.74 7.28
CA HIS A 536 28.92 -7.90 8.51
C HIS A 536 28.07 -7.51 9.72
N LEU A 537 28.18 -8.26 10.81
CA LEU A 537 27.57 -7.96 12.10
C LEU A 537 28.67 -7.56 13.08
N PHE A 538 28.91 -6.26 13.21
CA PHE A 538 29.98 -5.71 14.03
C PHE A 538 29.53 -5.53 15.49
N TYR A 539 30.32 -6.00 16.44
CA TYR A 539 30.16 -5.71 17.86
C TYR A 539 31.38 -4.94 18.37
N GLU A 540 31.21 -4.16 19.45
CA GLU A 540 32.34 -3.47 20.07
C GLU A 540 33.27 -4.49 20.71
N THR A 541 34.58 -4.37 20.46
CA THR A 541 35.55 -5.27 21.07
C THR A 541 36.77 -4.51 21.56
N THR A 542 37.36 -5.00 22.65
CA THR A 542 38.65 -4.53 23.13
C THR A 542 39.75 -5.38 22.50
N VAL A 543 40.66 -4.71 21.78
CA VAL A 543 41.79 -5.36 21.11
C VAL A 543 43.10 -5.05 21.83
N ALA A 544 44.11 -5.87 21.59
CA ALA A 544 45.44 -5.65 22.17
C ALA A 544 46.05 -4.32 21.69
N LYS A 545 46.94 -3.75 22.52
CA LYS A 545 47.67 -2.53 22.16
C LYS A 545 48.49 -2.79 20.89
N GLY A 546 48.33 -1.93 19.89
CA GLY A 546 49.03 -2.02 18.61
C GLY A 546 48.30 -2.83 17.53
N THR A 547 47.08 -3.33 17.79
CA THR A 547 46.26 -3.92 16.73
C THR A 547 45.93 -2.89 15.64
N LEU A 548 46.07 -3.29 14.38
CA LEU A 548 45.78 -2.45 13.22
C LEU A 548 44.34 -2.68 12.74
N CYS A 549 43.68 -1.60 12.32
CA CYS A 549 42.40 -1.66 11.65
C CYS A 549 42.56 -2.33 10.28
N GLU A 550 41.77 -3.36 10.01
CA GLU A 550 41.87 -4.10 8.75
C GLU A 550 41.30 -3.33 7.55
N HIS A 551 40.66 -2.18 7.73
CA HIS A 551 40.26 -1.33 6.62
C HIS A 551 41.38 -0.35 6.22
N CYS A 552 41.71 0.62 7.09
CA CYS A 552 42.71 1.66 6.79
C CYS A 552 44.16 1.26 7.11
N ASN A 553 44.36 0.15 7.82
CA ASN A 553 45.66 -0.34 8.28
C ASN A 553 46.40 0.58 9.26
N GLU A 554 45.68 1.45 9.98
CA GLU A 554 46.22 2.28 11.07
C GLU A 554 45.92 1.67 12.44
N VAL A 555 46.66 2.11 13.46
CA VAL A 555 46.53 1.59 14.83
C VAL A 555 45.14 1.90 15.40
N LEU A 556 44.52 0.93 16.08
CA LEU A 556 43.27 1.13 16.83
C LEU A 556 43.62 1.86 18.14
N TYR A 557 43.15 3.10 18.27
CA TYR A 557 43.48 3.97 19.40
C TYR A 557 42.44 3.83 20.52
N GLY A 558 42.89 3.77 21.78
CA GLY A 558 42.04 3.71 22.98
C GLY A 558 42.47 2.63 23.98
N ILE A 559 41.85 2.64 25.17
CA ILE A 559 42.18 1.71 26.27
C ILE A 559 41.18 0.54 26.35
N VAL A 560 39.92 0.78 26.01
CA VAL A 560 38.82 -0.21 26.01
C VAL A 560 37.92 0.06 24.80
N ASN A 561 37.32 -0.98 24.23
CA ASN A 561 36.39 -0.95 23.08
C ASN A 561 36.92 -0.11 21.90
N GLN A 562 38.18 -0.31 21.53
CA GLN A 562 38.84 0.49 20.48
C GLN A 562 38.32 0.16 19.07
N ALA A 563 37.66 -0.99 18.90
CA ALA A 563 37.39 -1.54 17.59
C ALA A 563 35.98 -2.11 17.47
N TYR A 564 35.52 -2.21 16.22
CA TYR A 564 34.38 -3.02 15.82
C TYR A 564 34.90 -4.31 15.19
N CYS A 565 34.40 -5.45 15.67
CA CYS A 565 34.75 -6.77 15.16
C CYS A 565 33.52 -7.45 14.56
N CYS A 566 33.62 -7.94 13.33
CA CYS A 566 32.54 -8.71 12.73
C CYS A 566 32.44 -10.10 13.39
N ARG A 567 31.24 -10.49 13.83
CA ARG A 567 30.97 -11.79 14.48
C ARG A 567 31.39 -12.98 13.61
N ASP A 568 31.16 -12.92 12.30
CA ASP A 568 31.29 -14.09 11.44
C ASP A 568 32.66 -14.22 10.77
N CYS A 569 33.19 -13.12 10.24
CA CYS A 569 34.48 -13.13 9.54
C CYS A 569 35.63 -12.59 10.40
N LEU A 570 35.34 -12.12 11.62
CA LEU A 570 36.31 -11.58 12.58
C LEU A 570 37.10 -10.39 12.03
N LEU A 571 36.47 -9.61 11.12
CA LEU A 571 37.03 -8.38 10.57
C LEU A 571 37.06 -7.29 11.64
N VAL A 572 38.25 -6.81 12.00
CA VAL A 572 38.46 -5.79 13.03
C VAL A 572 38.75 -4.44 12.39
N VAL A 573 37.95 -3.43 12.69
CA VAL A 573 38.06 -2.08 12.12
C VAL A 573 37.85 -0.98 13.16
N HIS A 574 38.27 0.25 12.86
CA HIS A 574 37.88 1.41 13.67
C HIS A 574 36.36 1.60 13.65
N LYS A 575 35.83 2.19 14.73
CA LYS A 575 34.41 2.58 14.82
C LYS A 575 33.97 3.55 13.71
N SER A 576 34.88 4.31 13.10
CA SER A 576 34.60 5.16 11.94
C SER A 576 34.77 4.44 10.60
N CYS A 577 35.57 3.37 10.56
CA CYS A 577 35.90 2.66 9.33
C CYS A 577 34.89 1.56 8.96
N TYR A 578 34.02 1.13 9.86
CA TYR A 578 33.09 0.02 9.56
C TYR A 578 32.14 0.32 8.39
N ILE A 579 31.67 1.57 8.26
CA ILE A 579 30.85 2.03 7.12
C ILE A 579 31.65 2.23 5.83
N LEU A 580 32.98 2.23 5.91
CA LEU A 580 33.87 2.41 4.76
C LEU A 580 34.36 1.06 4.19
N VAL A 581 34.03 -0.06 4.85
CA VAL A 581 34.40 -1.40 4.39
C VAL A 581 33.86 -1.63 2.97
N ASP A 582 34.74 -2.02 2.06
CA ASP A 582 34.45 -2.18 0.64
C ASP A 582 34.00 -3.61 0.29
N VAL A 583 34.40 -4.61 1.09
CA VAL A 583 34.12 -6.05 0.88
C VAL A 583 32.95 -6.59 1.73
N SER A 584 32.18 -7.53 1.18
CA SER A 584 31.12 -8.24 1.93
C SER A 584 31.70 -9.21 2.97
N CYS A 585 30.90 -9.62 3.95
CA CYS A 585 31.33 -10.59 4.97
C CYS A 585 31.76 -11.94 4.37
N GLU A 586 31.04 -12.41 3.35
CA GLU A 586 31.37 -13.65 2.63
C GLU A 586 32.70 -13.53 1.88
N LEU A 587 32.92 -12.41 1.18
CA LEU A 587 34.16 -12.15 0.48
C LEU A 587 35.34 -12.04 1.45
N ASN A 588 35.17 -11.35 2.59
CA ASN A 588 36.23 -11.24 3.59
C ASN A 588 36.60 -12.59 4.21
N LYS A 589 35.61 -13.46 4.46
CA LYS A 589 35.84 -14.83 4.93
C LYS A 589 36.61 -15.65 3.89
N ALA A 590 36.25 -15.52 2.61
CA ALA A 590 36.97 -16.19 1.52
C ALA A 590 38.42 -15.68 1.39
N ILE A 591 38.64 -14.37 1.50
CA ILE A 591 39.97 -13.73 1.47
C ILE A 591 40.86 -14.28 2.57
N ARG A 592 40.34 -14.41 3.80
CA ARG A 592 41.09 -14.93 4.97
C ARG A 592 41.47 -16.41 4.84
N CYS A 593 40.62 -17.21 4.20
CA CYS A 593 40.88 -18.63 3.98
C CYS A 593 41.76 -18.92 2.75
N GLY A 594 41.92 -17.95 1.86
CA GLY A 594 42.66 -18.03 0.62
C GLY A 594 44.17 -17.80 0.76
N THR A 595 44.89 -17.88 -0.35
CA THR A 595 46.32 -17.50 -0.42
C THR A 595 46.47 -16.15 -1.12
N SER A 596 47.51 -15.38 -0.80
CA SER A 596 47.73 -14.10 -1.47
C SER A 596 49.17 -13.88 -1.88
N ILE A 597 49.37 -13.09 -2.93
CA ILE A 597 50.68 -12.66 -3.41
C ILE A 597 50.70 -11.15 -3.61
N PRO A 598 51.71 -10.43 -3.10
CA PRO A 598 51.96 -9.06 -3.49
C PRO A 598 52.70 -9.01 -4.81
N ILE A 599 52.15 -8.29 -5.78
CA ILE A 599 52.74 -8.11 -7.11
C ILE A 599 53.06 -6.63 -7.35
N ILE A 600 54.11 -6.38 -8.12
CA ILE A 600 54.52 -5.05 -8.58
C ILE A 600 54.37 -5.03 -10.10
N CYS A 601 53.48 -4.17 -10.60
CA CYS A 601 53.25 -3.98 -12.02
C CYS A 601 54.38 -3.17 -12.64
N LYS A 602 54.68 -3.44 -13.93
CA LYS A 602 55.70 -2.68 -14.68
C LYS A 602 55.17 -1.31 -15.13
N THR A 603 53.87 -1.21 -15.41
CA THR A 603 53.19 0.01 -15.87
C THR A 603 51.89 0.28 -15.09
N VAL A 604 51.39 1.52 -15.14
CA VAL A 604 50.08 1.90 -14.57
C VAL A 604 48.94 1.22 -15.33
N GLU A 605 49.07 1.07 -16.64
CA GLU A 605 48.09 0.38 -17.49
C GLU A 605 47.89 -1.08 -17.08
N ASP A 606 48.98 -1.77 -16.74
CA ASP A 606 48.95 -3.14 -16.25
C ASP A 606 48.27 -3.26 -14.88
N LYS A 607 48.53 -2.30 -13.99
CA LYS A 607 47.87 -2.20 -12.68
C LYS A 607 46.36 -2.02 -12.85
N ASP A 608 45.95 -1.11 -13.73
CA ASP A 608 44.53 -0.83 -14.00
C ASP A 608 43.80 -2.02 -14.64
N LYS A 609 44.47 -2.77 -15.53
CA LYS A 609 43.91 -4.00 -16.13
C LYS A 609 43.61 -5.04 -15.06
N LEU A 610 44.52 -5.24 -14.10
CA LEU A 610 44.35 -6.21 -13.02
C LEU A 610 43.30 -5.78 -12.00
N LEU A 611 43.20 -4.49 -11.65
CA LEU A 611 42.15 -3.98 -10.75
C LEU A 611 40.74 -4.11 -11.33
N LYS A 612 40.58 -4.02 -12.66
CA LYS A 612 39.29 -4.16 -13.34
C LYS A 612 38.70 -5.58 -13.24
N LEU A 613 39.48 -6.58 -12.86
CA LEU A 613 39.00 -7.96 -12.70
C LEU A 613 37.91 -8.10 -11.64
N ASN A 614 37.95 -7.26 -10.60
CA ASN A 614 36.93 -7.26 -9.57
C ASN A 614 35.54 -6.81 -10.05
N ARG A 615 35.42 -6.18 -11.23
CA ARG A 615 34.11 -5.78 -11.80
C ARG A 615 33.36 -6.92 -12.48
N VAL A 616 34.03 -8.07 -12.63
CA VAL A 616 33.49 -9.29 -13.26
C VAL A 616 33.03 -10.29 -12.19
N MET A 617 33.48 -10.12 -10.93
CA MET A 617 32.96 -10.79 -9.73
C MET A 617 31.70 -10.09 -9.25
#